data_AF-A0A6S7IJD2-F1
#
_entry.id   AF-A0A6S7IJD2-F1
#
_cell.length_a   1.000
_cell.length_b   1.000
_cell.length_c   1.000
_cell.angle_alpha   90.00
_cell.angle_beta   90.00
_cell.angle_gamma   90.00
#
_symmetry.space_group_name_H-M   'P 1'
#
loop_
_entity.id
_entity.type
_entity.pdbx_description
1 polymer ?
#
loop_
_entity_poly.entity_id
_entity_poly.type
_entity_poly.pdbx_seq_one_letter_code
_entity_poly.pdbx_strand_id
1 'polypeptide(L)'
;MALKRLSTRVDYVQLDNFSSVVLYNNTAPRRKKGKIYEVERIISRKKQKCDYLYLIKWAGWPLHTCTWEPSDNLPSNLIRGYERPPKPSDSRLESTARAFASGILSMLKSRSLGKGYIELEHDCWRCHFEKGETIGA
;
A
#
# COMPACT_ATOMS: atom_id res chain seq x y z
N MET A 1 -60.65 13.50 -38.40
CA MET A 1 -59.22 13.71 -38.71
C MET A 1 -58.41 13.43 -37.46
N ALA A 2 -57.51 12.43 -37.48
CA ALA A 2 -56.77 12.01 -36.29
C ALA A 2 -55.61 12.97 -36.00
N LEU A 3 -55.63 13.64 -34.84
CA LEU A 3 -54.54 14.47 -34.35
C LEU A 3 -53.37 13.57 -33.94
N LYS A 4 -52.33 13.49 -34.78
CA LYS A 4 -51.07 12.86 -34.41
C LYS A 4 -50.47 13.66 -33.26
N ARG A 5 -50.45 13.08 -32.06
CA ARG A 5 -49.64 13.60 -30.94
C ARG A 5 -48.19 13.67 -31.43
N LEU A 6 -47.71 14.88 -31.68
CA LEU A 6 -46.29 15.13 -31.90
C LEU A 6 -45.59 14.76 -30.59
N SER A 7 -44.94 13.60 -30.54
CA SER A 7 -44.04 13.26 -29.46
C SER A 7 -42.84 14.18 -29.56
N THR A 8 -42.90 15.32 -28.87
CA THR A 8 -41.74 16.18 -28.68
C THR A 8 -40.76 15.38 -27.83
N ARG A 9 -39.72 14.84 -28.47
CA ARG A 9 -38.64 14.15 -27.80
C ARG A 9 -38.04 15.16 -26.81
N VAL A 10 -38.20 14.89 -25.52
CA VAL A 10 -37.71 15.78 -24.46
C VAL A 10 -36.19 15.82 -24.57
N ASP A 11 -35.63 17.00 -24.80
CA ASP A 11 -34.19 17.20 -24.85
C ASP A 11 -33.67 17.36 -23.42
N TYR A 12 -33.28 16.23 -22.84
CA TYR A 12 -32.77 16.15 -21.48
C TYR A 12 -31.51 17.00 -21.25
N VAL A 13 -30.76 17.34 -22.31
CA VAL A 13 -29.57 18.21 -22.20
C VAL A 13 -29.97 19.66 -21.98
N GLN A 14 -30.98 20.14 -22.73
CA GLN A 14 -31.51 21.48 -22.50
C GLN A 14 -32.20 21.59 -21.14
N LEU A 15 -32.97 20.57 -20.75
CA LEU A 15 -33.68 20.54 -19.47
C LEU A 15 -32.72 20.56 -18.27
N ASP A 16 -31.58 19.86 -18.35
CA ASP A 16 -30.51 19.91 -17.35
C ASP A 16 -29.91 21.33 -17.23
N ASN A 17 -29.70 22.00 -18.36
CA ASN A 17 -29.12 23.34 -18.39
C ASN A 17 -30.09 24.44 -17.87
N PHE A 18 -31.40 24.23 -17.98
CA PHE A 18 -32.43 25.11 -17.41
C PHE A 18 -32.79 24.76 -15.96
N SER A 19 -32.35 23.61 -15.45
CA SER A 19 -32.59 23.21 -14.07
C SER A 19 -31.71 24.03 -13.12
N SER A 20 -32.35 24.87 -12.29
CA SER A 20 -31.68 25.56 -11.19
C SER A 20 -31.30 24.62 -10.03
N VAL A 21 -31.81 23.38 -10.05
CA VAL A 21 -31.52 22.36 -9.05
C VAL A 21 -30.25 21.64 -9.43
N VAL A 22 -29.17 21.89 -8.68
CA VAL A 22 -27.90 21.16 -8.78
C VAL A 22 -28.09 19.79 -8.11
N LEU A 23 -28.43 18.77 -8.89
CA LEU A 23 -28.59 17.40 -8.39
C LEU A 23 -27.24 16.73 -8.06
N TYR A 24 -26.13 17.19 -8.67
CA TYR A 24 -24.79 16.62 -8.49
C TYR A 24 -23.74 17.74 -8.47
N ASN A 25 -22.95 17.82 -7.40
CA ASN A 25 -21.80 18.72 -7.33
C ASN A 25 -20.69 18.20 -8.27
N ASN A 26 -20.77 18.57 -9.56
CA ASN A 26 -19.71 18.35 -10.56
C ASN A 26 -18.43 19.16 -10.28
N THR A 27 -18.41 19.96 -9.20
CA THR A 27 -17.27 20.71 -8.68
C THR A 27 -16.32 19.87 -7.83
N ALA A 28 -16.59 18.57 -7.62
CA ALA A 28 -15.67 17.68 -6.94
C ALA A 28 -14.27 17.81 -7.58
N PRO A 29 -13.24 18.27 -6.82
CA PRO A 29 -11.94 18.55 -7.39
C PRO A 29 -11.40 17.27 -8.01
N ARG A 30 -11.16 17.30 -9.33
CA ARG A 30 -10.50 16.19 -10.03
C ARG A 30 -9.14 15.99 -9.37
N ARG A 31 -8.97 14.90 -8.60
CA ARG A 31 -7.69 14.54 -8.01
C ARG A 31 -6.67 14.47 -9.15
N LYS A 32 -5.62 15.29 -9.07
CA LYS A 32 -4.53 15.26 -10.06
C LYS A 32 -3.92 13.86 -10.02
N LYS A 33 -4.03 13.12 -11.11
CA LYS A 33 -3.32 11.84 -11.26
C LYS A 33 -1.83 12.16 -11.17
N GLY A 34 -1.17 11.64 -10.14
CA GLY A 34 0.25 11.84 -9.90
C GLY A 34 1.12 11.11 -10.94
N LYS A 35 2.44 11.30 -10.82
CA LYS A 35 3.42 10.50 -11.57
C LYS A 35 3.46 9.07 -11.01
N ILE A 36 3.67 8.10 -11.88
CA ILE A 36 3.83 6.69 -11.51
C ILE A 36 5.32 6.42 -11.34
N TYR A 37 5.67 5.72 -10.26
CA TYR A 37 7.04 5.33 -9.95
C TYR A 37 7.12 3.83 -9.71
N GLU A 38 8.28 3.24 -9.96
CA GLU A 38 8.54 1.83 -9.72
C GLU A 38 8.78 1.56 -8.23
N VAL A 39 8.15 0.49 -7.73
CA VAL A 39 8.18 0.09 -6.32
C VAL A 39 8.92 -1.23 -6.20
N GLU A 40 9.85 -1.30 -5.25
CA GLU A 40 10.58 -2.53 -4.93
C GLU A 40 9.74 -3.43 -4.00
N ARG A 41 9.27 -2.87 -2.87
CA ARG A 41 8.45 -3.59 -1.88
C ARG A 41 7.73 -2.65 -0.93
N ILE A 42 6.70 -3.16 -0.27
CA ILE A 42 6.07 -2.50 0.88
C ILE A 42 6.80 -2.95 2.15
N ILE A 43 7.24 -1.98 2.97
CA ILE A 43 7.99 -2.24 4.20
C ILE A 43 7.03 -2.42 5.38
N SER A 44 6.09 -1.48 5.55
CA SER A 44 5.22 -1.42 6.72
C SER A 44 3.85 -0.85 6.37
N ARG A 45 2.87 -1.06 7.26
CA ARG A 45 1.54 -0.48 7.18
C ARG A 45 1.15 0.11 8.52
N LYS A 46 0.47 1.26 8.52
CA LYS A 46 -0.17 1.82 9.71
C LYS A 46 -1.64 2.14 9.45
N LYS A 47 -2.48 1.95 10.46
CA LYS A 47 -3.91 2.31 10.40
C LYS A 47 -4.07 3.79 10.70
N GLN A 48 -4.77 4.52 9.82
CA GLN A 48 -5.23 5.89 10.02
C GLN A 48 -6.76 5.88 10.13
N LYS A 49 -7.37 6.96 10.65
CA LYS A 49 -8.79 7.05 11.04
C LYS A 49 -9.78 6.33 10.09
N CYS A 50 -9.63 6.52 8.77
CA CYS A 50 -10.53 5.93 7.77
C CYS A 50 -9.82 4.98 6.79
N ASP A 51 -8.49 4.89 6.80
CA ASP A 51 -7.74 4.21 5.75
C ASP A 51 -6.36 3.72 6.21
N TYR A 52 -5.68 2.95 5.37
CA TYR A 52 -4.33 2.47 5.62
C TYR A 52 -3.29 3.27 4.84
N LEU A 53 -2.19 3.58 5.52
CA LEU A 53 -0.98 4.11 4.91
C LEU A 53 0.07 3.01 4.82
N TYR A 54 0.77 2.96 3.70
CA TYR A 54 1.80 1.97 3.39
C TYR A 54 3.14 2.66 3.18
N LEU A 55 4.19 2.15 3.84
CA LEU A 55 5.55 2.63 3.67
C LEU A 55 6.20 1.94 2.47
N ILE A 56 6.52 2.71 1.44
CA ILE A 56 7.01 2.18 0.16
C ILE A 56 8.53 2.27 0.09
N LYS A 57 9.16 1.15 -0.30
CA LYS A 57 10.54 1.13 -0.79
C LYS A 57 10.56 1.38 -2.29
N TRP A 58 11.07 2.54 -2.68
CA TRP A 58 11.22 2.93 -4.09
C TRP A 58 12.39 2.19 -4.75
N ALA A 59 12.20 1.72 -5.99
CA ALA A 59 13.21 0.96 -6.73
C ALA A 59 14.43 1.84 -7.06
N GLY A 60 15.64 1.37 -6.74
CA GLY A 60 16.90 2.09 -7.00
C GLY A 60 17.20 3.25 -6.04
N TRP A 61 16.33 3.52 -5.07
CA TRP A 61 16.54 4.56 -4.07
C TRP A 61 16.94 3.96 -2.72
N PRO A 62 17.67 4.68 -1.85
CA PRO A 62 18.06 4.18 -0.53
C PRO A 62 16.88 4.05 0.45
N LEU A 63 17.09 3.42 1.61
CA LEU A 63 15.99 3.13 2.56
C LEU A 63 15.43 4.38 3.26
N HIS A 64 16.18 5.47 3.29
CA HIS A 64 15.79 6.72 3.96
C HIS A 64 14.84 7.59 3.11
N THR A 65 14.67 7.31 1.82
CA THR A 65 13.75 8.02 0.93
C THR A 65 12.37 7.37 0.86
N CYS A 66 12.13 6.32 1.64
CA CYS A 66 10.83 5.65 1.70
C CYS A 66 9.75 6.62 2.22
N THR A 67 8.58 6.62 1.57
CA THR A 67 7.46 7.51 1.92
C THR A 67 6.20 6.72 2.27
N TRP A 68 5.32 7.35 3.06
CA TRP A 68 4.02 6.79 3.42
C TRP A 68 2.98 7.20 2.38
N GLU A 69 2.48 6.24 1.60
CA GLU A 69 1.45 6.45 0.58
C GLU A 69 0.11 5.85 1.02
N PRO A 70 -1.02 6.48 0.66
CA PRO A 70 -2.35 5.92 0.90
C PRO A 70 -2.61 4.67 0.07
N SER A 71 -3.52 3.83 0.55
CA SER A 71 -4.01 2.62 -0.14
C SER A 71 -4.44 2.91 -1.59
N ASP A 72 -5.14 4.02 -1.81
CA ASP A 72 -5.56 4.53 -3.12
C ASP A 72 -4.43 4.71 -4.15
N ASN A 73 -3.21 5.03 -3.69
CA ASN A 73 -2.07 5.26 -4.58
C ASN A 73 -1.42 3.94 -5.04
N LEU A 74 -1.78 2.82 -4.42
CA LEU A 74 -1.16 1.52 -4.65
C LEU A 74 -2.10 0.57 -5.40
N PRO A 75 -1.58 -0.26 -6.30
CA PRO A 75 -2.39 -1.24 -6.96
C PRO A 75 -2.73 -2.40 -6.00
N SER A 76 -3.94 -2.95 -6.13
CA SER A 76 -4.49 -3.95 -5.20
C SER A 76 -3.70 -5.26 -5.14
N ASN A 77 -3.01 -5.61 -6.23
CA ASN A 77 -2.10 -6.77 -6.29
C ASN A 77 -0.91 -6.62 -5.32
N LEU A 78 -0.34 -5.42 -5.22
CA LEU A 78 0.81 -5.15 -4.36
C LEU A 78 0.40 -5.23 -2.89
N ILE A 79 -0.74 -4.61 -2.54
CA ILE A 79 -1.31 -4.67 -1.19
C ILE A 79 -1.59 -6.14 -0.80
N ARG A 80 -2.22 -6.91 -1.68
CA ARG A 80 -2.51 -8.33 -1.42
C ARG A 80 -1.24 -9.15 -1.19
N GLY A 81 -0.20 -8.91 -1.97
CA GLY A 81 1.10 -9.57 -1.78
C GLY A 81 1.74 -9.23 -0.43
N TYR A 82 1.56 -7.99 0.05
CA TYR A 82 2.03 -7.57 1.36
C TYR A 82 1.19 -8.14 2.51
N GLU A 83 -0.12 -8.22 2.38
CA GLU A 83 -1.00 -8.73 3.44
C GLU A 83 -0.94 -10.25 3.61
N ARG A 84 -0.74 -10.97 2.50
CA ARG A 84 -0.68 -12.43 2.48
C ARG A 84 0.60 -12.89 1.80
N PRO A 85 1.77 -12.68 2.43
CA PRO A 85 3.03 -13.12 1.84
C PRO A 85 3.06 -14.65 1.79
N PRO A 86 3.59 -15.25 0.70
CA PRO A 86 3.82 -16.69 0.66
C PRO A 86 4.85 -17.07 1.73
N LYS A 87 4.63 -18.23 2.38
CA LYS A 87 5.61 -18.73 3.36
C LYS A 87 6.93 -19.02 2.61
N PRO A 88 8.07 -18.46 3.03
CA PRO A 88 9.37 -18.80 2.48
C PRO A 88 9.69 -20.27 2.77
N SER A 89 10.48 -20.89 1.88
CA SER A 89 10.95 -22.27 2.07
C SER A 89 11.71 -22.42 3.39
N ASP A 90 11.53 -23.57 4.06
CA ASP A 90 12.16 -23.84 5.36
C ASP A 90 13.71 -23.77 5.28
N SER A 91 14.31 -24.12 4.14
CA SER A 91 15.75 -23.98 3.91
C SER A 91 16.22 -22.51 3.96
N ARG A 92 15.44 -21.58 3.38
CA ARG A 92 15.73 -20.13 3.42
C ARG A 92 15.58 -19.57 4.81
N LEU A 93 14.55 -20.01 5.53
CA LEU A 93 14.32 -19.63 6.93
C LEU A 93 15.49 -20.08 7.80
N GLU A 94 15.96 -21.31 7.64
CA GLU A 94 17.09 -21.84 8.41
C GLU A 94 18.39 -21.10 8.10
N SER A 95 18.66 -20.82 6.82
CA SER A 95 19.82 -20.02 6.41
C SER A 95 19.79 -18.61 7.03
N THR A 96 18.64 -17.94 6.97
CA THR A 96 18.44 -16.61 7.57
C THR A 96 18.60 -16.64 9.09
N ALA A 97 18.07 -17.66 9.76
CA ALA A 97 18.22 -17.83 11.21
C ALA A 97 19.68 -18.07 11.62
N ARG A 98 20.43 -18.86 10.85
CA ARG A 98 21.88 -19.07 11.05
C ARG A 98 22.67 -17.78 10.83
N ALA A 99 22.37 -17.03 9.78
CA ALA A 99 23.01 -15.73 9.50
C ALA A 99 22.76 -14.74 10.65
N PHE A 100 21.52 -14.68 11.15
CA PHE A 100 21.17 -13.86 12.31
C PHE A 100 21.94 -14.29 13.56
N ALA A 101 21.89 -15.58 13.91
CA ALA A 101 22.55 -16.11 15.10
C ALA A 101 24.06 -15.90 15.06
N SER A 102 24.70 -16.17 13.92
CA SER A 102 26.14 -15.94 13.72
C SER A 102 26.50 -14.46 13.80
N GLY A 103 25.69 -13.56 13.23
CA GLY A 103 25.87 -12.11 13.36
C GLY A 103 25.81 -11.63 14.80
N ILE A 104 24.78 -12.03 15.55
CA ILE A 104 24.63 -11.70 16.98
C ILE A 104 25.78 -12.30 17.80
N LEU A 105 26.15 -13.56 17.55
CA LEU A 105 27.27 -14.20 18.26
C LEU A 105 28.60 -13.50 17.97
N SER A 106 28.84 -13.05 16.74
CA SER A 106 30.02 -12.27 16.39
C SER A 106 30.06 -10.95 17.15
N MET A 107 28.91 -10.25 17.23
CA MET A 107 28.80 -9.01 17.99
C MET A 107 29.03 -9.22 19.49
N LEU A 108 28.43 -10.27 20.08
CA LEU A 108 28.59 -10.60 21.49
C LEU A 108 30.01 -11.06 21.85
N LYS A 109 30.71 -11.74 20.92
CA LYS A 109 32.12 -12.14 21.08
C LYS A 109 33.07 -10.95 20.94
N SER A 110 32.67 -9.90 20.22
CA SER A 110 33.49 -8.71 20.05
C SER A 110 33.57 -7.93 21.38
N ARG A 111 34.75 -7.42 21.71
CA ARG A 111 34.99 -6.66 22.96
C ARG A 111 34.34 -5.28 22.93
N SER A 112 33.96 -4.78 21.75
CA SER A 112 33.34 -3.47 21.55
C SER A 112 31.85 -3.59 21.32
N LEU A 113 31.04 -2.86 22.10
CA LEU A 113 29.60 -2.70 21.89
C LEU A 113 29.32 -1.71 20.75
N GLY A 114 29.87 -1.97 19.57
CA GLY A 114 29.60 -1.18 18.37
C GLY A 114 28.19 -1.42 17.82
N LYS A 115 27.62 -0.43 17.14
CA LYS A 115 26.41 -0.64 16.33
C LYS A 115 26.79 -1.52 15.14
N GLY A 116 26.34 -2.77 15.15
CA GLY A 116 26.44 -3.69 14.02
C GLY A 116 25.15 -3.70 13.22
N TYR A 117 25.28 -3.92 11.91
CA TYR A 117 24.14 -4.15 11.02
C TYR A 117 24.14 -5.64 10.65
N ILE A 118 22.97 -6.27 10.77
CA ILE A 118 22.75 -7.64 10.29
C ILE A 118 21.75 -7.53 9.16
N GLU A 119 22.17 -7.92 7.96
CA GLU A 119 21.28 -7.99 6.81
C GLU A 119 20.37 -9.22 6.96
N LEU A 120 19.06 -8.97 6.99
CA LEU A 120 18.05 -10.01 7.07
C LEU A 120 17.05 -9.83 5.94
N GLU A 121 16.64 -10.96 5.36
CA GLU A 121 15.54 -10.96 4.40
C GLU A 121 14.24 -10.55 5.11
N HIS A 122 13.63 -9.47 4.62
CA HIS A 122 12.42 -8.88 5.18
C HIS A 122 11.25 -9.88 5.28
N ASP A 123 11.10 -10.76 4.27
CA ASP A 123 10.03 -11.74 4.22
C ASP A 123 10.20 -12.83 5.30
N CYS A 124 11.45 -13.27 5.54
CA CYS A 124 11.77 -14.22 6.59
C CYS A 124 11.53 -13.62 7.98
N TRP A 125 11.86 -12.34 8.17
CA TRP A 125 11.60 -11.62 9.42
C TRP A 125 10.09 -11.52 9.72
N ARG A 126 9.27 -11.10 8.74
CA ARG A 126 7.82 -10.98 8.91
C ARG A 126 7.14 -12.30 9.27
N CYS A 127 7.58 -13.40 8.67
CA CYS A 127 6.98 -14.72 8.93
C CYS A 127 7.10 -15.17 10.40
N HIS A 128 8.15 -14.74 11.09
CA HIS A 128 8.44 -15.14 12.46
C HIS A 128 7.97 -14.12 13.49
N PHE A 129 8.13 -12.81 13.22
CA PHE A 129 7.94 -11.76 14.23
C PHE A 129 6.56 -11.08 14.23
N GLU A 130 5.83 -11.00 13.10
CA GLU A 130 4.57 -10.23 13.04
C GLU A 130 3.32 -10.98 13.53
N LYS A 131 3.44 -12.25 13.94
CA LYS A 131 2.28 -13.03 14.44
C LYS A 131 1.79 -12.62 15.83
N GLY A 132 2.37 -11.58 16.43
CA GLY A 132 2.13 -11.18 17.82
C GLY A 132 1.03 -10.15 18.07
N GLU A 133 0.42 -9.53 17.06
CA GLU A 133 -0.42 -8.34 17.33
C GLU A 133 -1.64 -8.20 16.41
N THR A 134 -2.57 -9.15 16.52
CA THR A 134 -4.00 -8.89 16.28
C THR A 134 -4.86 -9.64 17.30
N ILE A 135 -4.64 -9.40 18.59
CA ILE A 135 -5.72 -9.49 19.58
C ILE A 135 -6.25 -8.06 19.76
N GLY A 136 -7.20 -7.70 18.90
CA GLY A 136 -8.04 -6.53 19.12
C GLY A 136 -9.30 -6.96 19.86
N ALA A 137 -9.44 -6.48 21.10
CA ALA A 137 -10.70 -6.10 21.73
C ALA A 137 -10.36 -5.16 22.90
#